data_AF-A0A397J7U2-F1
#
_entry.id   AF-A0A397J7U2-F1
#
_cell.length_a   1.000
_cell.length_b   1.000
_cell.length_c   1.000
_cell.angle_alpha   90.00
_cell.angle_beta   90.00
_cell.angle_gamma   90.00
#
_symmetry.space_group_name_H-M   'P 1'
#
loop_
_entity.id
_entity.type
_entity.pdbx_description
1 polymer ?
#
loop_
_entity_poly.entity_id
_entity_poly.type
_entity_poly.pdbx_seq_one_letter_code
_entity_poly.pdbx_strand_id
1 'polypeptide(L)'
;MVSTDIHCTTDIPNYSGIPDYGYSNLLIYSTYPSINDAIFNPSNLTHNGYITITYYDPVELSDGYLWIYRIDDSSDNVTQQFVNGNNNDFCSVSDNGLTVTVKIIRSTFSYPDSQFYVKVDYNFVRGKVYDEPLMGINDNIWKFNTIPTIEESYAGLVSGVMRLTIEGTKHYENLNSTGKDDFISDLQIELSKILSGPRAIYE
;
A
#
# COMPACT_ATOMS: atom_id res chain seq x y z
N MET A 1 30.19 19.09 45.27
CA MET A 1 29.52 19.05 43.96
C MET A 1 28.84 17.70 43.86
N VAL A 2 27.50 17.67 43.87
CA VAL A 2 26.72 16.44 43.67
C VAL A 2 26.24 16.49 42.22
N SER A 3 26.69 15.54 41.41
CA SER A 3 26.21 15.31 40.06
C SER A 3 24.75 14.88 40.15
N THR A 4 23.87 15.59 39.45
CA THR A 4 22.48 15.17 39.29
C THR A 4 22.39 14.49 37.93
N ASP A 5 22.41 13.16 37.95
CA ASP A 5 22.14 12.35 36.77
C ASP A 5 20.64 12.42 36.49
N ILE A 6 20.26 13.13 35.42
CA ILE A 6 18.90 13.15 34.90
C ILE A 6 18.67 11.83 34.19
N HIS A 7 17.99 10.90 34.87
CA HIS A 7 17.50 9.67 34.27
C HIS A 7 16.40 10.03 33.27
N CYS A 8 16.69 9.94 31.97
CA CYS A 8 15.70 10.07 30.92
C CYS A 8 14.87 8.78 30.89
N THR A 9 13.77 8.73 31.64
CA THR A 9 12.77 7.66 31.53
C THR A 9 11.84 8.03 30.39
N THR A 10 11.97 7.36 29.25
CA THR A 10 10.88 7.30 28.26
C THR A 10 9.73 6.54 28.92
N ASP A 11 8.68 7.25 29.33
CA ASP A 11 7.46 6.63 29.82
C ASP A 11 6.84 5.81 28.69
N ILE A 12 6.77 4.49 28.88
CA ILE A 12 6.07 3.59 27.96
C ILE A 12 4.57 3.88 28.11
N PRO A 13 3.81 4.10 27.01
CA PRO A 13 2.37 4.28 27.10
C PRO A 13 1.71 3.11 27.84
N ASN A 14 0.78 3.41 28.73
CA ASN A 14 0.06 2.38 29.49
C ASN A 14 -0.92 1.64 28.55
N TYR A 15 -0.52 0.45 28.09
CA TYR A 15 -1.27 -0.40 27.14
C TYR A 15 -2.35 -1.29 27.81
N SER A 16 -2.73 -1.04 29.05
CA SER A 16 -3.68 -1.93 29.76
C SER A 16 -5.11 -1.83 29.20
N GLY A 17 -5.44 -2.64 28.19
CA GLY A 17 -6.83 -2.94 27.81
C GLY A 17 -7.21 -2.74 26.34
N ILE A 18 -6.30 -2.30 25.46
CA ILE A 18 -6.59 -2.21 24.02
C ILE A 18 -6.34 -3.59 23.38
N PRO A 19 -7.37 -4.26 22.81
CA PRO A 19 -7.15 -5.50 22.07
C PRO A 19 -6.45 -5.22 20.74
N ASP A 20 -5.50 -6.07 20.36
CA ASP A 20 -4.99 -6.11 18.98
C ASP A 20 -6.09 -6.66 18.06
N TYR A 21 -6.52 -5.89 17.07
CA TYR A 21 -7.52 -6.31 16.07
C TYR A 21 -6.92 -7.17 14.95
N GLY A 22 -5.72 -7.68 15.15
CA GLY A 22 -5.01 -8.58 14.23
C GLY A 22 -4.05 -7.84 13.30
N TYR A 23 -3.81 -6.54 13.51
CA TYR A 23 -2.88 -5.74 12.70
C TYR A 23 -1.42 -5.89 13.16
N SER A 24 -1.17 -6.58 14.29
CA SER A 24 0.13 -6.56 14.98
C SER A 24 0.60 -5.12 15.27
N ASN A 25 -0.37 -4.24 15.50
CA ASN A 25 -0.19 -2.82 15.77
C ASN A 25 -1.34 -2.34 16.65
N LEU A 26 -1.05 -2.12 17.93
CA LEU A 26 -2.04 -1.76 18.95
C LEU A 26 -2.64 -0.36 18.75
N LEU A 27 -2.03 0.48 17.91
CA LEU A 27 -2.53 1.82 17.62
C LEU A 27 -3.58 1.83 16.51
N ILE A 28 -3.73 0.73 15.77
CA ILE A 28 -4.70 0.60 14.69
C ILE A 28 -5.98 -0.01 15.23
N TYR A 29 -7.06 0.75 15.11
CA TYR A 29 -8.40 0.33 15.50
C TYR A 29 -9.07 -0.52 14.42
N SER A 30 -9.01 -0.07 13.16
CA SER A 30 -9.68 -0.74 12.04
C SER A 30 -9.14 -0.28 10.70
N THR A 31 -9.32 -1.09 9.66
CA THR A 31 -9.08 -0.70 8.27
C THR A 31 -10.33 -0.88 7.41
N TYR A 32 -10.34 -0.21 6.26
CA TYR A 32 -11.25 -0.51 5.16
C TYR A 32 -10.45 -0.75 3.87
N PRO A 33 -10.61 -1.89 3.19
CA PRO A 33 -11.36 -3.07 3.65
C PRO A 33 -10.77 -3.66 4.95
N SER A 34 -11.56 -4.44 5.67
CA SER A 34 -11.08 -5.13 6.88
C SER A 34 -10.17 -6.31 6.51
N ILE A 35 -9.39 -6.80 7.47
CA ILE A 35 -8.69 -8.09 7.32
C ILE A 35 -9.71 -9.19 6.99
N ASN A 36 -9.37 -10.01 5.99
CA ASN A 36 -10.18 -11.12 5.46
C ASN A 36 -11.56 -10.70 4.89
N ASP A 37 -11.74 -9.42 4.53
CA ASP A 37 -12.95 -8.99 3.85
C ASP A 37 -13.07 -9.68 2.49
N ALA A 38 -14.25 -10.25 2.24
CA ALA A 38 -14.56 -11.03 1.04
C ALA A 38 -15.42 -10.25 0.03
N ILE A 39 -15.86 -9.02 0.37
CA ILE A 39 -16.85 -8.26 -0.41
C ILE A 39 -16.22 -7.03 -1.09
N PHE A 40 -14.89 -6.94 -1.16
CA PHE A 40 -14.25 -5.82 -1.82
C PHE A 40 -14.52 -5.89 -3.33
N ASN A 41 -15.42 -5.04 -3.83
CA ASN A 41 -15.77 -4.94 -5.25
C ASN A 41 -15.04 -3.76 -5.88
N PRO A 42 -14.01 -4.00 -6.71
CA PRO A 42 -13.29 -2.96 -7.43
C PRO A 42 -14.21 -2.15 -8.35
N SER A 43 -15.30 -2.75 -8.85
CA SER A 43 -16.28 -2.09 -9.74
C SER A 43 -17.09 -0.99 -9.03
N ASN A 44 -17.22 -1.07 -7.70
CA ASN A 44 -17.86 -0.04 -6.89
C ASN A 44 -16.90 1.13 -6.57
N LEU A 45 -15.61 0.96 -6.84
CA LEU A 45 -14.67 2.08 -6.84
C LEU A 45 -15.02 2.94 -8.05
N THR A 46 -15.81 3.98 -7.81
CA THR A 46 -15.93 5.10 -8.76
C THR A 46 -14.55 5.71 -9.02
N HIS A 47 -14.44 6.75 -9.86
CA HIS A 47 -13.17 7.36 -10.29
C HIS A 47 -12.14 7.68 -9.17
N ASN A 48 -12.55 7.61 -7.89
CA ASN A 48 -11.74 7.74 -6.68
C ASN A 48 -12.07 6.63 -5.65
N GLY A 49 -11.59 5.40 -5.86
CA GLY A 49 -11.58 4.39 -4.81
C GLY A 49 -10.70 4.81 -3.63
N TYR A 50 -10.94 4.26 -2.44
CA TYR A 50 -10.10 4.52 -1.27
C TYR A 50 -9.97 3.30 -0.37
N ILE A 51 -8.85 3.22 0.33
CA ILE A 51 -8.68 2.41 1.53
C ILE A 51 -8.46 3.33 2.72
N THR A 52 -8.78 2.87 3.91
CA THR A 52 -8.60 3.67 5.13
C THR A 52 -7.93 2.89 6.25
N ILE A 53 -7.20 3.61 7.09
CA ILE A 53 -6.65 3.12 8.36
C ILE A 53 -7.14 4.07 9.45
N THR A 54 -7.84 3.54 10.44
CA THR A 54 -8.32 4.29 11.60
C THR A 54 -7.47 3.93 12.80
N TYR A 55 -6.93 4.96 13.44
CA TYR A 55 -6.09 4.89 14.63
C TYR A 55 -6.89 5.22 15.89
N TYR A 56 -6.38 4.77 17.04
CA TYR A 56 -6.93 5.13 18.35
C TYR A 56 -6.64 6.58 18.74
N ASP A 57 -5.44 7.05 18.41
CA ASP A 57 -4.96 8.40 18.71
C ASP A 57 -4.77 9.20 17.43
N PRO A 58 -4.88 10.54 17.48
CA PRO A 58 -4.66 11.39 16.31
C PRO A 58 -3.26 11.24 15.72
N VAL A 59 -3.20 11.17 14.39
CA VAL A 59 -1.97 11.03 13.60
C VAL A 59 -1.82 12.13 12.56
N GLU A 60 -0.61 12.26 12.03
CA GLU A 60 -0.28 13.11 10.88
C GLU A 60 0.51 12.31 9.84
N LEU A 61 0.39 12.68 8.57
CA LEU A 61 1.11 12.05 7.46
C LEU A 61 2.62 12.32 7.56
N SER A 62 3.41 11.36 7.08
CA SER A 62 4.87 11.40 7.13
C SER A 62 5.49 10.71 5.91
N ASP A 63 6.80 10.50 5.92
CA ASP A 63 7.60 10.15 4.73
C ASP A 63 7.66 8.65 4.41
N GLY A 64 7.06 7.78 5.22
CA GLY A 64 6.95 6.35 4.93
C GLY A 64 6.00 6.06 3.78
N TYR A 65 5.96 4.80 3.35
CA TYR A 65 5.16 4.36 2.20
C TYR A 65 4.06 3.38 2.60
N LEU A 66 2.96 3.43 1.85
CA LEU A 66 1.97 2.37 1.80
C LEU A 66 2.14 1.63 0.48
N TRP A 67 2.16 0.30 0.54
CA TRP A 67 2.31 -0.59 -0.60
C TRP A 67 1.10 -1.52 -0.71
N ILE A 68 0.65 -1.74 -1.93
CA ILE A 68 -0.44 -2.66 -2.25
C ILE A 68 0.11 -3.70 -3.20
N TYR A 69 -0.06 -4.97 -2.82
CA TYR A 69 0.43 -6.12 -3.55
C TYR A 69 -0.73 -7.03 -3.91
N ARG A 70 -0.69 -7.59 -5.12
CA ARG A 70 -1.45 -8.79 -5.48
C ARG A 70 -0.62 -10.00 -5.11
N ILE A 71 -1.24 -10.96 -4.42
CA ILE A 71 -0.62 -12.24 -4.12
C ILE A 71 -0.74 -13.13 -5.36
N ASP A 72 0.39 -13.66 -5.80
CA ASP A 72 0.49 -14.58 -6.94
C ASP A 72 1.06 -15.92 -6.45
N ASP A 73 0.62 -17.02 -7.05
CA ASP A 73 1.02 -18.37 -6.64
C ASP A 73 2.51 -18.65 -6.93
N SER A 74 3.14 -17.84 -7.79
CA SER A 74 4.51 -18.02 -8.27
C SER A 74 5.60 -17.40 -7.37
N SER A 75 5.40 -17.35 -6.06
CA SER A 75 6.33 -16.84 -5.02
C SER A 75 6.67 -15.34 -5.00
N ASP A 76 6.47 -14.61 -6.10
CA ASP A 76 6.69 -13.16 -6.17
C ASP A 76 5.37 -12.40 -6.20
N ASN A 77 5.07 -11.65 -5.13
CA ASN A 77 3.90 -10.79 -5.06
C ASN A 77 4.08 -9.60 -6.01
N VAL A 78 3.02 -9.24 -6.75
CA VAL A 78 3.08 -8.17 -7.76
C VAL A 78 2.68 -6.85 -7.12
N THR A 79 3.56 -5.85 -7.17
CA THR A 79 3.24 -4.49 -6.70
C THR A 79 2.20 -3.85 -7.62
N GLN A 80 1.08 -3.42 -7.05
CA GLN A 80 -0.03 -2.81 -7.79
C GLN A 80 -0.05 -1.29 -7.64
N GLN A 81 0.27 -0.80 -6.45
CA GLN A 81 0.35 0.62 -6.15
C GLN A 81 1.27 0.83 -4.94
N PHE A 82 1.98 1.95 -4.94
CA PHE A 82 2.63 2.45 -3.74
C PHE A 82 2.45 3.96 -3.65
N VAL A 83 2.38 4.48 -2.43
CA VAL A 83 2.12 5.89 -2.17
C VAL A 83 2.96 6.34 -0.98
N ASN A 84 3.62 7.49 -1.10
CA ASN A 84 4.25 8.14 0.05
C ASN A 84 3.18 8.82 0.93
N GLY A 85 3.29 8.70 2.25
CA GLY A 85 2.38 9.37 3.18
C GLY A 85 2.28 10.87 2.96
N ASN A 86 3.37 11.55 2.58
CA ASN A 86 3.42 12.99 2.33
C ASN A 86 2.82 13.42 0.98
N ASN A 87 2.33 12.49 0.16
CA ASN A 87 1.71 12.79 -1.12
C ASN A 87 0.24 13.19 -0.94
N ASN A 88 -0.03 14.49 -0.87
CA ASN A 88 -1.36 15.05 -0.65
C ASN A 88 -2.37 14.78 -1.79
N ASP A 89 -1.92 14.36 -2.99
CA ASP A 89 -2.83 13.98 -4.07
C ASP A 89 -3.49 12.61 -3.82
N PHE A 90 -2.87 11.80 -2.96
CA PHE A 90 -3.29 10.43 -2.67
C PHE A 90 -3.61 10.18 -1.20
N CYS A 91 -2.93 10.85 -0.28
CA CYS A 91 -3.05 10.64 1.15
C CYS A 91 -3.72 11.85 1.81
N SER A 92 -4.64 11.59 2.74
CA SER A 92 -5.26 12.61 3.56
C SER A 92 -5.58 12.06 4.94
N VAL A 93 -5.71 12.96 5.92
CA VAL A 93 -6.17 12.62 7.28
C VAL A 93 -7.50 13.32 7.51
N SER A 94 -8.45 12.64 8.14
CA SER A 94 -9.72 13.22 8.57
C SER A 94 -9.53 14.39 9.55
N ASP A 95 -10.52 15.27 9.65
CA ASP A 95 -10.46 16.46 10.51
C ASP A 95 -10.20 16.13 11.99
N ASN A 96 -10.68 14.98 12.48
CA ASN A 96 -10.44 14.50 13.84
C ASN A 96 -9.04 13.86 14.03
N GLY A 97 -8.24 13.74 12.96
CA GLY A 97 -6.90 13.18 12.99
C GLY A 97 -6.85 11.65 13.08
N LEU A 98 -7.98 10.94 13.13
CA LEU A 98 -8.00 9.51 13.45
C LEU A 98 -7.94 8.60 12.22
N THR A 99 -8.40 9.06 11.06
CA THR A 99 -8.53 8.21 9.87
C THR A 99 -7.66 8.73 8.75
N VAL A 100 -6.70 7.91 8.33
CA VAL A 100 -5.94 8.12 7.10
C VAL A 100 -6.71 7.50 5.95
N THR A 101 -6.89 8.28 4.88
CA THR A 101 -7.48 7.83 3.62
C THR A 101 -6.41 7.83 2.54
N VAL A 102 -6.29 6.70 1.84
CA VAL A 102 -5.39 6.55 0.69
C VAL A 102 -6.22 6.30 -0.56
N LYS A 103 -6.06 7.17 -1.54
CA LYS A 103 -6.71 7.10 -2.83
C LYS A 103 -6.14 5.95 -3.64
N ILE A 104 -7.03 5.19 -4.26
CA ILE A 104 -6.71 4.02 -5.07
C ILE A 104 -6.90 4.38 -6.54
N ILE A 105 -5.90 4.06 -7.36
CA ILE A 105 -6.04 4.14 -8.81
C ILE A 105 -6.87 2.97 -9.32
N ARG A 106 -7.67 3.18 -10.36
CA ARG A 106 -8.64 2.19 -10.86
C ARG A 106 -8.01 0.82 -11.17
N SER A 107 -6.75 0.78 -11.60
CA SER A 107 -6.05 -0.45 -11.95
C SER A 107 -5.54 -1.26 -10.76
N THR A 108 -5.46 -0.69 -9.54
CA THR A 108 -4.83 -1.37 -8.40
C THR A 108 -5.46 -2.71 -8.06
N PHE A 109 -6.79 -2.80 -8.20
CA PHE A 109 -7.57 -3.99 -7.90
C PHE A 109 -8.26 -4.55 -9.16
N SER A 110 -7.66 -4.38 -10.35
CA SER A 110 -8.28 -4.80 -11.61
C SER A 110 -8.24 -6.30 -11.87
N TYR A 111 -7.61 -7.07 -10.99
CA TYR A 111 -7.56 -8.54 -11.08
C TYR A 111 -8.72 -9.14 -10.28
N PRO A 112 -9.75 -9.69 -10.95
CA PRO A 112 -10.86 -10.36 -10.25
C PRO A 112 -10.40 -11.58 -9.48
N ASP A 113 -11.21 -11.97 -8.49
CA ASP A 113 -11.05 -13.21 -7.73
C ASP A 113 -9.61 -13.42 -7.23
N SER A 114 -8.96 -12.31 -6.90
CA SER A 114 -7.55 -12.26 -6.51
C SER A 114 -7.41 -11.77 -5.08
N GLN A 115 -6.41 -12.31 -4.40
CA GLN A 115 -6.03 -11.89 -3.05
C GLN A 115 -5.01 -10.75 -3.12
N PHE A 116 -5.21 -9.75 -2.26
CA PHE A 116 -4.30 -8.63 -2.11
C PHE A 116 -3.85 -8.50 -0.66
N TYR A 117 -2.71 -7.86 -0.44
CA TYR A 117 -2.34 -7.35 0.87
C TYR A 117 -1.80 -5.93 0.80
N VAL A 118 -1.96 -5.23 1.93
CA VAL A 118 -1.44 -3.89 2.13
C VAL A 118 -0.34 -3.94 3.18
N LYS A 119 0.82 -3.38 2.85
CA LYS A 119 1.92 -3.12 3.77
C LYS A 119 1.96 -1.62 4.04
N VAL A 120 2.12 -1.26 5.30
CA VAL A 120 2.34 0.13 5.71
C VAL A 120 3.69 0.18 6.38
N ASP A 121 4.61 0.95 5.82
CA ASP A 121 5.95 1.07 6.36
C ASP A 121 5.96 1.87 7.66
N TYR A 122 7.00 1.65 8.46
CA TYR A 122 7.33 2.54 9.55
C TYR A 122 7.40 3.99 9.07
N ASN A 123 6.95 4.93 9.90
CA ASN A 123 6.95 6.36 9.59
C ASN A 123 6.03 6.77 8.42
N PHE A 124 5.08 5.92 7.99
CA PHE A 124 4.01 6.37 7.08
C PHE A 124 3.14 7.45 7.73
N VAL A 125 2.95 7.34 9.05
CA VAL A 125 2.34 8.37 9.90
C VAL A 125 3.19 8.59 11.16
N ARG A 126 2.98 9.75 11.79
CA ARG A 126 3.50 10.07 13.13
C ARG A 126 2.33 10.33 14.09
N GLY A 127 2.53 10.01 15.37
CA GLY A 127 1.57 10.35 16.41
C GLY A 127 1.55 11.86 16.65
N LYS A 128 0.38 12.49 16.66
CA LYS A 128 0.25 13.95 16.75
C LYS A 128 0.69 14.52 18.12
N VAL A 129 0.62 13.71 19.17
CA VAL A 129 0.93 14.14 20.54
C VAL A 129 2.44 14.27 20.76
N TYR A 130 3.21 13.32 20.25
CA TYR A 130 4.66 13.21 20.53
C TYR A 130 5.54 13.40 19.28
N ASP A 131 4.94 13.61 18.11
CA ASP A 131 5.62 13.67 16.79
C ASP A 131 6.51 12.45 16.52
N GLU A 132 6.11 11.30 17.06
CA GLU A 132 6.87 10.05 16.94
C GLU A 132 6.41 9.24 15.73
N PRO A 133 7.33 8.74 14.89
CA PRO A 133 7.01 7.77 13.85
C PRO A 133 6.34 6.52 14.40
N LEU A 134 5.19 6.18 13.83
CA LEU A 134 4.46 4.99 14.23
C LEU A 134 4.89 3.79 13.40
N MET A 135 4.84 2.61 14.02
CA MET A 135 4.88 1.35 13.31
C MET A 135 3.69 1.28 12.35
N GLY A 136 3.87 0.67 11.18
CA GLY A 136 2.80 0.42 10.23
C GLY A 136 2.22 -0.98 10.37
N ILE A 137 1.91 -1.61 9.23
CA ILE A 137 1.35 -2.96 9.12
C ILE A 137 2.34 -3.78 8.28
N ASN A 138 2.83 -4.88 8.85
CA ASN A 138 3.79 -5.73 8.16
C ASN A 138 3.14 -6.54 7.01
N ASP A 139 4.00 -7.11 6.18
CA ASP A 139 3.63 -7.97 5.06
C ASP A 139 2.64 -9.07 5.50
N ASN A 140 1.70 -9.40 4.62
CA ASN A 140 0.77 -10.50 4.80
C ASN A 140 -0.19 -10.41 6.00
N ILE A 141 -0.28 -9.27 6.69
CA ILE A 141 -1.24 -9.07 7.79
C ILE A 141 -2.58 -8.54 7.26
N TRP A 142 -2.56 -7.36 6.62
CA TRP A 142 -3.77 -6.77 6.06
C TRP A 142 -4.08 -7.35 4.69
N LYS A 143 -4.69 -8.54 4.69
CA LYS A 143 -5.11 -9.28 3.48
C LYS A 143 -6.62 -9.21 3.26
N PHE A 144 -7.04 -9.17 2.01
CA PHE A 144 -8.45 -9.25 1.61
C PHE A 144 -8.58 -9.78 0.18
N ASN A 145 -9.77 -10.25 -0.17
CA ASN A 145 -10.06 -10.78 -1.50
C ASN A 145 -10.94 -9.81 -2.27
N THR A 146 -10.64 -9.67 -3.56
CA THR A 146 -11.56 -9.04 -4.51
C THR A 146 -12.65 -10.04 -4.88
N ILE A 147 -13.88 -9.57 -5.06
CA ILE A 147 -14.93 -10.44 -5.60
C ILE A 147 -14.65 -10.81 -7.07
N PRO A 148 -15.15 -11.94 -7.56
CA PRO A 148 -15.14 -12.25 -8.99
C PRO A 148 -15.87 -11.15 -9.76
N THR A 149 -15.25 -10.60 -10.81
CA THR A 149 -15.94 -9.65 -11.69
C THR A 149 -16.98 -10.40 -12.52
N ILE A 150 -18.17 -9.82 -12.62
CA ILE A 150 -19.23 -10.27 -13.54
C ILE A 150 -18.93 -9.66 -14.91
N GLU A 151 -18.71 -10.50 -15.91
CA GLU A 151 -18.45 -10.22 -17.34
C GLU A 151 -18.16 -8.76 -17.72
N GLU A 152 -16.89 -8.39 -17.83
CA GLU A 152 -16.50 -7.14 -18.50
C GLU A 152 -16.46 -7.36 -20.02
N SER A 153 -17.15 -6.49 -20.77
CA SER A 153 -17.02 -6.43 -22.23
C SER A 153 -15.61 -5.97 -22.61
N TYR A 154 -15.02 -6.59 -23.64
CA TYR A 154 -13.70 -6.25 -24.19
C TYR A 154 -13.51 -4.72 -24.33
N ALA A 155 -12.54 -4.17 -23.60
CA ALA A 155 -12.30 -2.72 -23.51
C ALA A 155 -11.60 -2.12 -24.75
N GLY A 156 -11.36 -2.89 -25.81
CA GLY A 156 -10.61 -2.45 -26.98
C GLY A 156 -9.10 -2.46 -26.79
N LEU A 157 -8.37 -2.10 -27.84
CA LEU A 157 -6.92 -1.88 -27.77
C LEU A 157 -6.64 -0.52 -27.12
N VAL A 158 -5.83 -0.53 -26.06
CA VAL A 158 -5.32 0.69 -25.40
C VAL A 158 -3.82 0.74 -25.59
N SER A 159 -3.29 1.91 -25.95
CA SER A 159 -1.85 2.17 -26.01
C SER A 159 -1.46 3.19 -24.96
N GLY A 160 -0.34 2.96 -24.29
CA GLY A 160 0.22 3.85 -23.27
C GLY A 160 1.69 4.13 -23.54
N VAL A 161 2.17 5.28 -23.04
CA VAL A 161 3.60 5.64 -23.07
C VAL A 161 4.09 5.70 -21.63
N MET A 162 5.21 5.04 -21.37
CA MET A 162 5.87 5.08 -20.07
C MET A 162 7.21 5.80 -20.19
N ARG A 163 7.60 6.47 -19.11
CA ARG A 163 8.89 7.18 -19.01
C ARG A 163 9.51 6.88 -17.66
N LEU A 164 10.81 6.57 -17.65
CA LEU A 164 11.58 6.45 -16.42
C LEU A 164 11.64 7.81 -15.68
N THR A 165 11.74 7.75 -14.35
CA THR A 165 12.05 8.93 -13.54
C THR A 165 13.47 9.42 -13.86
N ILE A 166 13.81 10.63 -13.41
CA ILE A 166 15.16 11.18 -13.60
C ILE A 166 16.23 10.25 -13.02
N GLU A 167 15.97 9.69 -11.83
CA GLU A 167 16.86 8.73 -11.17
C GLU A 167 16.93 7.41 -11.93
N GLY A 168 15.79 6.89 -12.39
CA GLY A 168 15.72 5.69 -13.21
C GLY A 168 16.45 5.83 -14.55
N THR A 169 16.34 7.00 -15.21
CA THR A 169 17.09 7.30 -16.43
C THR A 169 18.59 7.30 -16.17
N LYS A 170 19.06 7.99 -15.12
CA LYS A 170 20.49 7.99 -14.75
C LYS A 170 21.00 6.57 -14.45
N HIS A 171 20.21 5.77 -13.74
CA HIS A 171 20.57 4.37 -13.47
C HIS A 171 20.72 3.59 -14.77
N TYR A 172 19.71 3.62 -15.64
CA TYR A 172 19.71 2.92 -16.92
C TYR A 172 20.88 3.34 -17.82
N GLU A 173 21.16 4.65 -17.92
CA GLU A 173 22.23 5.17 -18.77
C GLU A 173 23.63 4.68 -18.35
N ASN A 174 23.84 4.47 -17.05
CA ASN A 174 25.10 3.98 -16.47
C ASN A 174 25.31 2.46 -16.63
N LEU A 175 24.31 1.71 -17.09
CA LEU A 175 24.45 0.28 -17.40
C LEU A 175 25.28 0.06 -18.68
N ASN A 176 26.01 -1.06 -18.73
CA ASN A 176 26.67 -1.51 -19.96
C ASN A 176 25.63 -2.08 -20.95
N SER A 177 26.07 -2.49 -22.16
CA SER A 177 25.15 -2.99 -23.20
C SER A 177 24.28 -4.15 -22.70
N THR A 178 24.89 -5.16 -22.09
CA THR A 178 24.17 -6.33 -21.56
C THR A 178 23.18 -5.94 -20.46
N GLY A 179 23.59 -5.09 -19.52
CA GLY A 179 22.72 -4.62 -18.45
C GLY A 179 21.53 -3.80 -18.95
N LYS A 180 21.69 -3.06 -20.07
CA LYS A 180 20.56 -2.36 -20.71
C LYS A 180 19.58 -3.34 -21.36
N ASP A 181 20.07 -4.40 -21.99
CA ASP A 181 19.24 -5.44 -22.59
C ASP A 181 18.49 -6.23 -21.52
N ASP A 182 19.16 -6.58 -20.42
CA ASP A 182 18.58 -7.25 -19.26
C ASP A 182 17.49 -6.37 -18.63
N PHE A 183 17.77 -5.08 -18.40
CA PHE A 183 16.80 -4.13 -17.86
C PHE A 183 15.51 -4.05 -18.68
N ILE A 184 15.62 -3.99 -20.01
CA ILE A 184 14.45 -3.95 -20.89
C ILE A 184 13.69 -5.27 -20.86
N SER A 185 14.40 -6.40 -20.82
CA SER A 185 13.79 -7.73 -20.72
C SER A 185 13.03 -7.90 -19.41
N ASP A 186 13.63 -7.51 -18.29
CA ASP A 186 13.00 -7.53 -16.97
C ASP A 186 11.79 -6.61 -16.92
N LEU A 187 11.89 -5.40 -17.48
CA LEU A 187 10.76 -4.47 -17.57
C LEU A 187 9.60 -5.08 -18.39
N GLN A 188 9.87 -5.74 -19.51
CA GLN A 188 8.84 -6.42 -20.30
C GLN A 188 8.17 -7.55 -19.52
N ILE A 189 8.96 -8.35 -18.79
CA ILE A 189 8.47 -9.43 -17.94
C ILE A 189 7.56 -8.87 -16.84
N GLU A 190 8.01 -7.86 -16.10
CA GLU A 190 7.22 -7.25 -15.02
C GLU A 190 5.94 -6.61 -15.53
N LEU A 191 5.97 -5.91 -16.67
CA LEU A 191 4.76 -5.37 -17.29
C LEU A 191 3.78 -6.45 -17.72
N SER A 192 4.27 -7.59 -18.20
CA SER A 192 3.40 -8.71 -18.60
C SER A 192 2.61 -9.27 -17.41
N LYS A 193 3.19 -9.27 -16.20
CA LYS A 193 2.52 -9.74 -14.97
C LYS A 193 1.41 -8.80 -14.50
N ILE A 194 1.51 -7.51 -14.85
CA ILE A 194 0.55 -6.45 -14.50
C ILE A 194 -0.55 -6.31 -15.56
N LEU A 195 -0.23 -6.52 -16.84
CA LEU A 195 -1.15 -6.30 -17.97
C LEU A 195 -1.90 -7.56 -18.41
N SER A 196 -1.44 -8.76 -18.05
CA SER A 196 -2.12 -10.00 -18.43
C SER A 196 -3.42 -10.12 -17.64
N GLY A 197 -4.53 -9.61 -18.18
CA GLY A 197 -5.87 -9.82 -17.62
C GLY A 197 -6.26 -11.31 -17.59
N PRO A 198 -7.35 -11.66 -16.87
CA PRO A 198 -7.83 -13.04 -16.83
C PRO A 198 -8.04 -13.56 -18.25
N ARG A 199 -7.46 -14.73 -18.54
CA ARG A 199 -7.70 -15.46 -19.79
C ARG A 199 -9.21 -15.70 -19.89
N ALA A 200 -9.87 -15.06 -20.85
CA ALA A 200 -11.19 -15.49 -21.27
C ALA A 200 -11.05 -16.93 -21.76
N ILE A 201 -11.53 -17.88 -20.95
CA ILE A 201 -11.69 -19.26 -21.36
C ILE A 201 -12.94 -19.25 -22.24
N TYR A 202 -12.75 -19.19 -23.57
CA TYR A 202 -13.84 -19.43 -24.50
C TYR A 202 -13.96 -20.96 -24.63
N GLU A 203 -15.05 -21.52 -24.10
CA GLU A 203 -15.55 -22.86 -24.50
C GLU A 203 -16.43 -22.75 -25.75
#